data_AF-A0A2E5EEN0-F1
#
_entry.id   AF-A0A2E5EEN0-F1
#
_cell.length_a   1.000
_cell.length_b   1.000
_cell.length_c   1.000
_cell.angle_alpha   90.00
_cell.angle_beta   90.00
_cell.angle_gamma   90.00
#
_symmetry.space_group_name_H-M   'P 1'
#
loop_
_entity.id
_entity.type
_entity.pdbx_description
1 polymer ?
#
loop_
_entity_poly.entity_id
_entity_poly.type
_entity_poly.pdbx_seq_one_letter_code
_entity_poly.pdbx_strand_id
1 'polypeptide(L)'
;MSLQVRSVCLLSALLAPVLGLNLAAGESRLNPVDARLDRIDVMSIELRPSDADLPVVVNRTSMDRSCPPEVLAHTDSDFGTGQYTVQAGFEQGESAGVSFVMPPQAFPLKFESAQILFATFNATVQTTTEWSVLVYSGTPDNGSLVAQYSSDGQILPHLVMPPGTTGTIIQFSIAADDPEQIFIQDNGSQTFTVAFRIDSHHSPGNPCLEPPAESQNAFPTTDISGLASPAGNWIELVDGAFCICGNTWSTFQALPGICTPSGDWVMNATVTPFNCGESEGACCKLDGTCLETTELQCDALSGVFQGELTTCADVDCPDPQGACCVPSTGACVDGVTELQCTAFNGTFLIGNTCADVVCFPEGACCTLEGNCVPDVSPEACAAFDGEFQGDGTSCDIIECPAPEGWCCPDTADCFEFDEETCLLFGGLWGGPGSNCSDVDACDPSDPCPGDLDGDGVVDVDDVLEVLSSYGNTDGSGDADGDGDSDVDDVLKVINGWGPC
;
A
#
# COMPACT_ATOMS: atom_id res chain seq x y z
N MET A 1 9.20 -1.76 -43.21
CA MET A 1 8.32 -1.34 -44.32
C MET A 1 7.19 -0.60 -43.64
N SER A 2 7.25 0.73 -43.68
CA SER A 2 6.27 1.62 -43.04
C SER A 2 5.00 1.65 -43.92
N LEU A 3 3.82 1.71 -43.30
CA LEU A 3 2.51 1.65 -43.96
C LEU A 3 1.58 2.70 -43.32
N GLN A 4 0.73 3.33 -44.11
CA GLN A 4 -0.24 4.36 -43.70
C GLN A 4 -1.63 3.77 -43.43
N VAL A 5 -2.48 4.55 -42.76
CA VAL A 5 -3.94 4.42 -42.74
C VAL A 5 -4.46 4.21 -44.16
N ARG A 6 -5.26 3.16 -44.37
CA ARG A 6 -5.89 2.87 -45.67
C ARG A 6 -7.40 3.02 -45.58
N SER A 7 -7.96 3.51 -46.67
CA SER A 7 -9.30 3.19 -47.15
C SER A 7 -9.15 2.81 -48.62
N VAL A 8 -8.79 1.56 -48.93
CA VAL A 8 -8.40 1.17 -50.30
C VAL A 8 -9.59 0.61 -51.09
N CYS A 9 -9.82 1.15 -52.30
CA CYS A 9 -10.76 0.62 -53.28
C CYS A 9 -10.40 -0.81 -53.74
N LEU A 10 -11.39 -1.70 -53.80
CA LEU A 10 -11.26 -3.06 -54.34
C LEU A 10 -10.84 -3.08 -55.83
N LEU A 11 -11.15 -2.04 -56.62
CA LEU A 11 -10.78 -1.99 -58.04
C LEU A 11 -9.27 -1.78 -58.26
N SER A 12 -8.60 -0.95 -57.47
CA SER A 12 -7.18 -0.63 -57.67
C SER A 12 -6.24 -1.75 -57.23
N ALA A 13 -6.63 -2.58 -56.24
CA ALA A 13 -5.85 -3.73 -55.81
C ALA A 13 -5.86 -4.91 -56.81
N LEU A 14 -6.93 -5.06 -57.61
CA LEU A 14 -7.11 -6.20 -58.54
C LEU A 14 -6.77 -5.86 -60.01
N LEU A 15 -6.86 -4.59 -60.44
CA LEU A 15 -6.70 -4.21 -61.86
C LEU A 15 -5.34 -3.59 -62.23
N ALA A 16 -4.52 -3.20 -61.24
CA ALA A 16 -3.20 -2.63 -61.50
C ALA A 16 -2.28 -3.51 -62.39
N PRO A 17 -2.29 -4.85 -62.30
CA PRO A 17 -1.46 -5.68 -63.20
C PRO A 17 -2.05 -5.83 -64.62
N VAL A 18 -3.33 -5.52 -64.82
CA VAL A 18 -4.07 -5.89 -66.05
C VAL A 18 -4.19 -4.73 -67.05
N LEU A 19 -4.13 -3.48 -66.58
CA LEU A 19 -4.39 -2.29 -67.42
C LEU A 19 -3.17 -1.43 -67.75
N GLY A 20 -1.98 -1.71 -67.22
CA GLY A 20 -0.76 -0.94 -67.55
C GLY A 20 -0.85 0.56 -67.24
N LEU A 21 -1.71 0.95 -66.29
CA LEU A 21 -1.80 2.32 -65.78
C LEU A 21 -0.60 2.57 -64.87
N ASN A 22 0.34 3.41 -65.33
CA ASN A 22 1.36 3.98 -64.46
C ASN A 22 0.66 4.93 -63.47
N LEU A 23 0.58 4.56 -62.19
CA LEU A 23 0.38 5.57 -61.14
C LEU A 23 1.68 6.38 -61.04
N ALA A 24 1.58 7.70 -61.14
CA ALA A 24 2.74 8.57 -60.92
C ALA A 24 3.26 8.36 -59.48
N ALA A 25 4.57 8.48 -59.31
CA ALA A 25 5.31 8.08 -58.10
C ALA A 25 5.06 8.94 -56.84
N GLY A 26 3.87 9.52 -56.68
CA GLY A 26 3.42 10.28 -55.51
C GLY A 26 1.89 10.33 -55.37
N GLU A 27 1.17 9.39 -55.98
CA GLU A 27 -0.31 9.36 -56.00
C GLU A 27 -0.86 8.02 -55.49
N SER A 28 -0.15 7.34 -54.59
CA SER A 28 -0.54 6.00 -54.12
C SER A 28 -0.63 5.95 -52.60
N ARG A 29 -1.85 5.69 -52.09
CA ARG A 29 -2.23 5.40 -50.69
C ARG A 29 -1.41 4.31 -49.97
N LEU A 30 -0.42 3.72 -50.64
CA LEU A 30 0.31 2.53 -50.21
C LEU A 30 1.71 2.84 -49.68
N ASN A 31 2.26 4.01 -50.00
CA ASN A 31 3.62 4.36 -49.61
C ASN A 31 3.60 5.36 -48.46
N PRO A 32 4.40 5.13 -47.41
CA PRO A 32 4.57 6.11 -46.35
C PRO A 32 5.16 7.40 -46.89
N VAL A 33 4.55 8.51 -46.50
CA VAL A 33 5.03 9.85 -46.83
C VAL A 33 5.90 10.33 -45.67
N ASP A 34 7.16 9.93 -45.72
CA ASP A 34 8.17 10.36 -44.74
C ASP A 34 8.51 11.84 -45.00
N ALA A 35 8.01 12.71 -44.14
CA ALA A 35 8.27 14.14 -44.19
C ALA A 35 9.33 14.51 -43.15
N ARG A 36 10.34 15.26 -43.60
CA ARG A 36 11.23 15.98 -42.70
C ARG A 36 10.65 17.37 -42.47
N LEU A 37 10.24 17.64 -41.24
CA LEU A 37 9.65 18.90 -40.82
C LEU A 37 10.74 19.77 -40.20
N ASP A 38 11.27 20.72 -40.97
CA ASP A 38 12.27 21.69 -40.49
C ASP A 38 11.64 22.89 -39.76
N ARG A 39 10.31 22.98 -39.78
CA ARG A 39 9.50 23.97 -39.06
C ARG A 39 8.22 23.32 -38.57
N ILE A 40 7.96 23.48 -37.27
CA ILE A 40 6.70 23.13 -36.63
C ILE A 40 6.16 24.37 -35.93
N ASP A 41 4.98 24.83 -36.32
CA ASP A 41 4.26 25.90 -35.64
C ASP A 41 3.30 25.31 -34.59
N VAL A 42 2.92 26.09 -33.58
CA VAL A 42 1.90 25.68 -32.59
C VAL A 42 0.69 26.59 -32.74
N MET A 43 -0.45 25.98 -33.05
CA MET A 43 -1.76 26.62 -33.00
C MET A 43 -2.35 26.36 -31.62
N SER A 44 -2.08 27.25 -30.66
CA SER A 44 -2.62 27.16 -29.31
C SER A 44 -4.04 27.71 -29.27
N ILE A 45 -4.98 26.89 -28.81
CA ILE A 45 -6.38 27.21 -28.62
C ILE A 45 -6.71 27.04 -27.15
N GLU A 46 -7.13 28.13 -26.51
CA GLU A 46 -7.67 28.12 -25.16
C GLU A 46 -9.17 28.46 -25.26
N LEU A 47 -10.02 27.45 -25.12
CA LEU A 47 -11.47 27.60 -25.22
C LEU A 47 -12.06 27.98 -23.85
N ARG A 48 -13.04 28.88 -23.88
CA ARG A 48 -13.90 29.24 -22.75
C ARG A 48 -15.34 28.84 -23.04
N PRO A 49 -15.76 27.61 -22.69
CA PRO A 49 -17.11 27.14 -23.01
C PRO A 49 -18.22 28.05 -22.47
N SER A 50 -18.00 28.63 -21.28
CA SER A 50 -18.97 29.50 -20.62
C SER A 50 -19.23 30.81 -21.37
N ASP A 51 -18.24 31.35 -22.09
CA ASP A 51 -18.38 32.54 -22.92
C ASP A 51 -19.04 32.23 -24.28
N ALA A 52 -19.09 30.95 -24.66
CA ALA A 52 -19.59 30.48 -25.95
C ALA A 52 -21.02 29.93 -25.91
N ASP A 53 -21.70 29.96 -24.74
CA ASP A 53 -23.02 29.35 -24.51
C ASP A 53 -23.09 27.87 -24.98
N LEU A 54 -21.96 27.15 -24.89
CA LEU A 54 -21.85 25.75 -25.33
C LEU A 54 -22.24 24.80 -24.19
N PRO A 55 -23.11 23.80 -24.42
CA PRO A 55 -23.55 22.91 -23.35
C PRO A 55 -22.40 22.02 -22.87
N VAL A 56 -22.01 22.15 -21.59
CA VAL A 56 -21.07 21.25 -20.91
C VAL A 56 -21.75 20.55 -19.73
N VAL A 57 -21.53 19.25 -19.57
CA VAL A 57 -22.02 18.50 -18.39
C VAL A 57 -21.11 18.79 -17.20
N VAL A 58 -21.53 19.72 -16.34
CA VAL A 58 -20.79 20.07 -15.12
C VAL A 58 -21.23 19.19 -13.96
N ASN A 59 -20.47 18.16 -13.60
CA ASN A 59 -20.60 17.48 -12.31
C ASN A 59 -19.59 18.06 -11.32
N ARG A 60 -20.03 19.04 -10.51
CA ARG A 60 -19.18 19.65 -9.48
C ARG A 60 -19.10 18.73 -8.26
N THR A 61 -17.99 18.00 -8.12
CA THR A 61 -17.52 17.51 -6.82
C THR A 61 -16.47 18.48 -6.28
N SER A 62 -16.66 18.96 -5.05
CA SER A 62 -15.75 19.93 -4.41
C SER A 62 -14.34 19.36 -4.28
N MET A 63 -13.35 20.09 -4.79
CA MET A 63 -11.93 19.74 -4.75
C MET A 63 -11.31 20.13 -3.40
N ASP A 64 -10.69 19.17 -2.71
CA ASP A 64 -9.88 19.44 -1.49
C ASP A 64 -8.40 18.96 -1.63
N ARG A 65 -8.02 18.41 -2.80
CA ARG A 65 -6.62 18.09 -3.15
C ARG A 65 -6.45 18.22 -4.66
N SER A 66 -5.64 19.14 -5.16
CA SER A 66 -5.32 19.21 -6.58
C SER A 66 -4.09 18.33 -6.87
N CYS A 67 -4.30 17.20 -7.52
CA CYS A 67 -3.19 16.42 -8.07
C CYS A 67 -2.45 17.23 -9.14
N PRO A 68 -1.15 16.97 -9.38
CA PRO A 68 -0.46 17.54 -10.52
C PRO A 68 -1.07 17.02 -11.85
N PRO A 69 -1.08 17.82 -12.92
CA PRO A 69 -1.46 17.36 -14.24
C PRO A 69 -0.51 16.29 -14.78
N GLU A 70 -1.05 15.24 -15.39
CA GLU A 70 -0.31 14.15 -16.02
C GLU A 70 -0.39 14.26 -17.55
N VAL A 71 0.76 14.17 -18.23
CA VAL A 71 0.85 14.16 -19.69
C VAL A 71 1.00 12.72 -20.18
N LEU A 72 0.08 12.28 -21.04
CA LEU A 72 -0.04 10.93 -21.54
C LEU A 72 0.12 10.93 -23.07
N ALA A 73 1.00 10.07 -23.58
CA ALA A 73 1.26 9.89 -25.01
C ALA A 73 1.68 8.44 -25.28
N HIS A 74 1.37 7.94 -26.48
CA HIS A 74 1.89 6.66 -26.96
C HIS A 74 3.16 6.84 -27.80
N THR A 75 3.30 7.99 -28.45
CA THR A 75 4.49 8.35 -29.24
C THR A 75 5.67 8.69 -28.34
N ASP A 76 6.89 8.43 -28.84
CA ASP A 76 8.15 8.91 -28.26
C ASP A 76 8.61 10.26 -28.84
N SER A 77 7.81 10.88 -29.72
CA SER A 77 8.13 12.17 -30.31
C SER A 77 8.16 13.28 -29.24
N ASP A 78 9.15 14.15 -29.35
CA ASP A 78 9.27 15.40 -28.59
C ASP A 78 8.41 16.54 -29.17
N PHE A 79 7.57 16.26 -30.18
CA PHE A 79 6.80 17.25 -30.96
C PHE A 79 7.68 18.32 -31.63
N GLY A 80 8.99 18.07 -31.75
CA GLY A 80 10.00 18.98 -32.31
C GLY A 80 10.25 18.75 -33.80
N THR A 81 11.13 19.56 -34.39
CA THR A 81 11.52 19.37 -35.81
C THR A 81 12.17 18.01 -36.00
N GLY A 82 11.80 17.28 -37.05
CA GLY A 82 12.26 15.90 -37.19
C GLY A 82 11.67 15.19 -38.39
N GLN A 83 11.82 13.87 -38.40
CA GLN A 83 11.17 13.00 -39.38
C GLN A 83 9.87 12.45 -38.81
N TYR A 84 8.82 12.51 -39.63
CA TYR A 84 7.47 12.06 -39.29
C TYR A 84 6.86 11.32 -40.48
N THR A 85 5.96 10.39 -40.20
CA THR A 85 5.17 9.73 -41.25
C THR A 85 3.83 10.47 -41.39
N VAL A 86 3.65 11.20 -42.47
CA VAL A 86 2.38 11.89 -42.78
C VAL A 86 1.36 10.84 -43.19
N GLN A 87 0.15 10.86 -42.62
CA GLN A 87 -0.93 9.92 -42.97
C GLN A 87 -1.79 10.47 -44.12
N ALA A 88 -1.19 10.62 -45.30
CA ALA A 88 -1.82 11.28 -46.45
C ALA A 88 -3.05 10.55 -47.04
N GLY A 89 -3.31 9.32 -46.59
CA GLY A 89 -4.51 8.55 -46.91
C GLY A 89 -5.72 8.82 -46.00
N PHE A 90 -5.60 9.72 -45.02
CA PHE A 90 -6.62 10.01 -44.02
C PHE A 90 -7.73 10.90 -44.59
N GLU A 91 -8.96 10.39 -44.60
CA GLU A 91 -10.11 10.97 -45.31
C GLU A 91 -10.89 11.98 -44.46
N GLN A 92 -11.71 12.77 -45.14
CA GLN A 92 -12.71 13.60 -44.47
C GLN A 92 -13.73 12.71 -43.74
N GLY A 93 -13.96 13.00 -42.46
CA GLY A 93 -14.83 12.23 -41.57
C GLY A 93 -14.08 11.16 -40.76
N GLU A 94 -12.81 10.89 -41.04
CA GLU A 94 -12.00 9.97 -40.23
C GLU A 94 -11.47 10.68 -38.98
N SER A 95 -11.29 9.90 -37.90
CA SER A 95 -10.80 10.38 -36.61
C SER A 95 -9.56 9.62 -36.17
N ALA A 96 -8.50 10.32 -35.76
CA ALA A 96 -7.32 9.75 -35.11
C ALA A 96 -7.54 9.84 -33.60
N GLY A 97 -7.37 8.73 -32.86
CA GLY A 97 -7.62 8.72 -31.42
C GLY A 97 -6.55 7.98 -30.64
N VAL A 98 -6.39 8.35 -29.38
CA VAL A 98 -5.55 7.65 -28.40
C VAL A 98 -6.33 7.43 -27.12
N SER A 99 -6.25 6.20 -26.59
CA SER A 99 -6.88 5.83 -25.32
C SER A 99 -5.82 5.52 -24.26
N PHE A 100 -6.09 5.92 -23.02
CA PHE A 100 -5.20 5.69 -21.87
C PHE A 100 -5.96 5.04 -20.72
N VAL A 101 -5.34 4.05 -20.09
CA VAL A 101 -5.84 3.40 -18.88
C VAL A 101 -5.30 4.14 -17.66
N MET A 102 -6.17 4.46 -16.73
CA MET A 102 -5.86 5.19 -15.49
C MET A 102 -6.28 4.36 -14.27
N PRO A 103 -5.67 4.54 -13.10
CA PRO A 103 -6.16 3.89 -11.88
C PRO A 103 -7.63 4.25 -11.59
N PRO A 104 -8.46 3.33 -11.06
CA PRO A 104 -9.87 3.61 -10.76
C PRO A 104 -10.06 4.85 -9.88
N GLN A 105 -9.18 5.04 -8.89
CA GLN A 105 -9.21 6.17 -7.97
C GLN A 105 -8.90 7.52 -8.65
N ALA A 106 -8.25 7.53 -9.82
CA ALA A 106 -7.94 8.76 -10.54
C ALA A 106 -9.19 9.50 -11.02
N PHE A 107 -10.29 8.77 -11.24
CA PHE A 107 -11.53 9.32 -11.73
C PHE A 107 -12.35 10.02 -10.62
N PRO A 108 -13.05 11.11 -10.93
CA PRO A 108 -13.15 11.74 -12.26
C PRO A 108 -11.86 12.45 -12.69
N LEU A 109 -11.51 12.40 -13.98
CA LEU A 109 -10.37 13.15 -14.51
C LEU A 109 -10.83 14.53 -14.94
N LYS A 110 -10.09 15.58 -14.62
CA LYS A 110 -10.25 16.89 -15.25
C LYS A 110 -9.39 16.92 -16.52
N PHE A 111 -10.00 17.12 -17.68
CA PHE A 111 -9.25 17.32 -18.92
C PHE A 111 -8.59 18.69 -18.93
N GLU A 112 -7.29 18.75 -19.22
CA GLU A 112 -6.53 20.01 -19.29
C GLU A 112 -6.27 20.41 -20.74
N SER A 113 -5.69 19.48 -21.53
CA SER A 113 -5.38 19.75 -22.93
C SER A 113 -5.21 18.48 -23.76
N ALA A 114 -5.23 18.63 -25.07
CA ALA A 114 -4.79 17.62 -26.01
C ALA A 114 -4.10 18.23 -27.22
N GLN A 115 -3.13 17.50 -27.76
CA GLN A 115 -2.32 17.96 -28.89
C GLN A 115 -2.24 16.90 -29.97
N ILE A 116 -2.22 17.32 -31.23
CA ILE A 116 -1.92 16.46 -32.38
C ILE A 116 -1.07 17.22 -33.40
N LEU A 117 -0.06 16.56 -33.96
CA LEU A 117 0.76 17.11 -35.03
C LEU A 117 0.16 16.79 -36.41
N PHE A 118 -0.18 17.86 -37.14
CA PHE A 118 -0.51 17.82 -38.56
C PHE A 118 0.69 18.25 -39.41
N ALA A 119 0.78 17.71 -40.61
CA ALA A 119 1.80 18.07 -41.57
C ALA A 119 1.24 18.22 -42.99
N THR A 120 1.87 19.13 -43.73
CA THR A 120 1.78 19.24 -45.19
C THR A 120 3.02 18.59 -45.80
N PHE A 121 2.89 18.01 -47.00
CA PHE A 121 4.04 17.44 -47.73
C PHE A 121 4.03 17.92 -49.18
N ASN A 122 5.06 18.68 -49.58
CA ASN A 122 5.16 19.30 -50.90
C ASN A 122 3.86 20.02 -51.31
N ALA A 123 3.18 20.65 -50.35
CA ALA A 123 1.92 21.32 -50.62
C ALA A 123 2.15 22.46 -51.63
N THR A 124 1.35 22.48 -52.69
CA THR A 124 1.45 23.46 -53.77
C THR A 124 0.59 24.70 -53.52
N VAL A 125 -0.34 24.58 -52.57
CA VAL A 125 -1.29 25.62 -52.16
C VAL A 125 -1.31 25.73 -50.64
N GLN A 126 -1.84 26.84 -50.14
CA GLN A 126 -2.19 26.98 -48.73
C GLN A 126 -3.39 26.07 -48.45
N THR A 127 -3.31 25.28 -47.38
CA THR A 127 -4.36 24.32 -47.03
C THR A 127 -5.19 24.87 -45.87
N THR A 128 -6.50 24.64 -45.91
CA THR A 128 -7.41 24.90 -44.80
C THR A 128 -8.12 23.60 -44.45
N THR A 129 -7.95 23.12 -43.22
CA THR A 129 -8.59 21.91 -42.71
C THR A 129 -9.54 22.28 -41.57
N GLU A 130 -10.80 21.89 -41.69
CA GLU A 130 -11.77 21.97 -40.60
C GLU A 130 -11.63 20.70 -39.74
N TRP A 131 -11.56 20.86 -38.43
CA TRP A 131 -11.23 19.78 -37.51
C TRP A 131 -12.12 19.81 -36.27
N SER A 132 -12.31 18.64 -35.65
CA SER A 132 -12.96 18.50 -34.35
C SER A 132 -12.06 17.81 -33.36
N VAL A 133 -12.16 18.19 -32.09
CA VAL A 133 -11.64 17.43 -30.95
C VAL A 133 -12.79 16.72 -30.25
N LEU A 134 -12.57 15.46 -29.87
CA LEU A 134 -13.54 14.61 -29.19
C LEU A 134 -12.89 14.01 -27.94
N VAL A 135 -13.62 14.03 -26.82
CA VAL A 135 -13.19 13.46 -25.54
C VAL A 135 -14.21 12.43 -25.10
N TYR A 136 -13.76 11.22 -24.79
CA TYR A 136 -14.61 10.10 -24.39
C TYR A 136 -14.26 9.60 -22.98
N SER A 137 -15.29 9.17 -22.27
CA SER A 137 -15.18 8.31 -21.09
C SER A 137 -15.25 6.85 -21.57
N GLY A 138 -14.14 6.13 -21.46
CA GLY A 138 -13.91 4.81 -22.05
C GLY A 138 -13.16 4.86 -23.39
N THR A 139 -13.19 3.71 -24.08
CA THR A 139 -12.75 3.59 -25.48
C THR A 139 -13.77 4.24 -26.43
N PRO A 140 -13.40 4.67 -27.64
CA PRO A 140 -14.33 5.42 -28.50
C PRO A 140 -15.42 4.54 -29.15
N ASP A 141 -15.26 3.21 -29.18
CA ASP A 141 -16.19 2.25 -29.74
C ASP A 141 -17.32 1.82 -28.78
N ASN A 142 -17.05 1.83 -27.47
CA ASN A 142 -17.96 1.34 -26.42
C ASN A 142 -18.19 2.36 -25.28
N GLY A 143 -17.40 3.43 -25.24
CA GLY A 143 -17.51 4.49 -24.26
C GLY A 143 -18.58 5.53 -24.60
N SER A 144 -18.64 6.59 -23.78
CA SER A 144 -19.53 7.72 -23.98
C SER A 144 -18.76 8.97 -24.38
N LEU A 145 -19.28 9.69 -25.37
CA LEU A 145 -18.75 11.01 -25.76
C LEU A 145 -19.06 12.02 -24.64
N VAL A 146 -18.03 12.61 -24.06
CA VAL A 146 -18.12 13.59 -22.97
C VAL A 146 -18.15 15.02 -23.52
N ALA A 147 -17.29 15.31 -24.49
CA ALA A 147 -17.20 16.62 -25.12
C ALA A 147 -16.79 16.50 -26.60
N GLN A 148 -17.31 17.39 -27.43
CA GLN A 148 -16.88 17.57 -28.81
C GLN A 148 -16.91 19.05 -29.16
N TYR A 149 -15.83 19.52 -29.77
CA TYR A 149 -15.73 20.89 -30.29
C TYR A 149 -15.20 20.87 -31.72
N SER A 150 -15.80 21.68 -32.59
CA SER A 150 -15.48 21.73 -34.02
C SER A 150 -15.00 23.12 -34.40
N SER A 151 -13.96 23.20 -35.24
CA SER A 151 -13.47 24.47 -35.77
C SER A 151 -14.55 25.17 -36.59
N ASP A 152 -14.85 26.41 -36.25
CA ASP A 152 -15.88 27.24 -36.89
C ASP A 152 -15.28 28.49 -37.58
N GLY A 153 -13.96 28.66 -37.48
CA GLY A 153 -13.23 29.80 -38.02
C GLY A 153 -13.46 31.11 -37.25
N GLN A 154 -14.19 31.05 -36.12
CA GLN A 154 -14.51 32.20 -35.28
C GLN A 154 -13.91 32.02 -33.88
N ILE A 155 -14.48 31.10 -33.11
CA ILE A 155 -14.02 30.76 -31.75
C ILE A 155 -12.87 29.76 -31.87
N LEU A 156 -13.06 28.75 -32.72
CA LEU A 156 -12.10 27.69 -32.96
C LEU A 156 -11.55 27.84 -34.38
N PRO A 157 -10.30 28.30 -34.55
CA PRO A 157 -9.73 28.52 -35.87
C PRO A 157 -9.58 27.21 -36.65
N HIS A 158 -9.85 27.26 -37.95
CA HIS A 158 -9.46 26.18 -38.85
C HIS A 158 -7.94 26.04 -38.89
N LEU A 159 -7.44 24.83 -39.15
CA LEU A 159 -6.02 24.61 -39.36
C LEU A 159 -5.63 25.16 -40.73
N VAL A 160 -4.85 26.24 -40.75
CA VAL A 160 -4.37 26.87 -41.98
C VAL A 160 -2.85 26.71 -42.08
N MET A 161 -2.38 25.98 -43.10
CA MET A 161 -0.95 25.69 -43.28
C MET A 161 -0.43 26.24 -44.62
N PRO A 162 0.80 26.78 -44.68
CA PRO A 162 1.36 27.33 -45.90
C PRO A 162 1.73 26.24 -46.93
N PRO A 163 1.93 26.61 -48.21
CA PRO A 163 2.56 25.71 -49.18
C PRO A 163 3.94 25.24 -48.71
N GLY A 164 4.31 24.02 -49.10
CA GLY A 164 5.57 23.38 -48.77
C GLY A 164 5.41 22.15 -47.88
N THR A 165 6.49 21.81 -47.18
CA THR A 165 6.52 20.73 -46.18
C THR A 165 6.72 21.35 -44.81
N THR A 166 5.64 21.47 -44.04
CA THR A 166 5.62 22.13 -42.72
C THR A 166 4.74 21.35 -41.75
N GLY A 167 5.04 21.46 -40.45
CA GLY A 167 4.22 20.92 -39.37
C GLY A 167 3.47 22.01 -38.62
N THR A 168 2.28 21.68 -38.12
CA THR A 168 1.55 22.50 -37.16
C THR A 168 0.94 21.60 -36.09
N ILE A 169 1.18 21.93 -34.82
CA ILE A 169 0.55 21.27 -33.68
C ILE A 169 -0.76 22.00 -33.40
N ILE A 170 -1.87 21.27 -33.42
CA ILE A 170 -3.12 21.75 -32.83
C ILE A 170 -3.02 21.49 -31.34
N GLN A 171 -2.98 22.53 -30.51
CA GLN A 171 -2.98 22.41 -29.06
C GLN A 171 -4.29 22.97 -28.51
N PHE A 172 -5.20 22.10 -28.12
CA PHE A 172 -6.51 22.46 -27.57
C PHE A 172 -6.51 22.35 -26.04
N SER A 173 -6.94 23.39 -25.34
CA SER A 173 -7.14 23.39 -23.88
C SER A 173 -8.42 24.15 -23.49
N ILE A 174 -8.91 23.88 -22.29
CA ILE A 174 -9.95 24.71 -21.66
C ILE A 174 -9.28 25.73 -20.74
N ALA A 175 -9.74 26.98 -20.74
CA ALA A 175 -9.19 28.01 -19.86
C ALA A 175 -9.33 27.58 -18.39
N ALA A 176 -8.24 27.66 -17.62
CA ALA A 176 -8.21 27.13 -16.26
C ALA A 176 -9.19 27.82 -15.29
N ASP A 177 -9.57 29.06 -15.59
CA ASP A 177 -10.52 29.85 -14.79
C ASP A 177 -11.98 29.74 -15.28
N ASP A 178 -12.24 28.99 -16.35
CA ASP A 178 -13.60 28.79 -16.86
C ASP A 178 -14.42 27.90 -15.90
N PRO A 179 -15.66 28.28 -15.54
CA PRO A 179 -16.52 27.49 -14.66
C PRO A 179 -17.05 26.19 -15.28
N GLU A 180 -16.94 26.03 -16.61
CA GLU A 180 -17.36 24.88 -17.41
C GLU A 180 -16.15 24.07 -17.88
N GLN A 181 -15.56 23.34 -16.94
CA GLN A 181 -14.49 22.38 -17.22
C GLN A 181 -15.03 21.04 -17.73
N ILE A 182 -14.19 20.30 -18.45
CA ILE A 182 -14.50 18.94 -18.92
C ILE A 182 -14.06 17.93 -17.85
N PHE A 183 -15.02 17.22 -17.28
CA PHE A 183 -14.77 16.12 -16.33
C PHE A 183 -15.13 14.77 -16.95
N ILE A 184 -14.16 13.87 -16.98
CA ILE A 184 -14.30 12.52 -17.51
C ILE A 184 -14.58 11.59 -16.33
N GLN A 185 -15.76 10.98 -16.30
CA GLN A 185 -16.15 10.01 -15.27
C GLN A 185 -15.59 8.62 -15.60
N ASP A 186 -15.43 7.76 -14.60
CA ASP A 186 -15.18 6.34 -14.87
C ASP A 186 -16.48 5.68 -15.35
N ASN A 187 -16.43 4.99 -16.48
CA ASN A 187 -17.52 4.15 -16.97
C ASN A 187 -17.35 2.66 -16.58
N GLY A 188 -16.39 2.36 -15.71
CA GLY A 188 -16.00 1.01 -15.29
C GLY A 188 -14.88 0.39 -16.13
N SER A 189 -14.50 1.02 -17.24
CA SER A 189 -13.36 0.58 -18.06
C SER A 189 -12.03 1.18 -17.64
N GLN A 190 -12.03 2.15 -16.70
CA GLN A 190 -10.82 2.83 -16.22
C GLN A 190 -10.01 3.46 -17.36
N THR A 191 -10.68 3.82 -18.45
CA THR A 191 -10.06 4.30 -19.69
C THR A 191 -10.67 5.63 -20.08
N PHE A 192 -9.90 6.53 -20.66
CA PHE A 192 -10.42 7.68 -21.40
C PHE A 192 -9.76 7.76 -22.78
N THR A 193 -10.42 8.44 -23.72
CA THR A 193 -9.91 8.61 -25.09
C THR A 193 -10.01 10.07 -25.51
N VAL A 194 -8.98 10.54 -26.22
CA VAL A 194 -9.05 11.80 -26.96
C VAL A 194 -8.84 11.52 -28.44
N ALA A 195 -9.60 12.19 -29.29
CA ALA A 195 -9.50 12.06 -30.72
C ALA A 195 -9.59 13.40 -31.45
N PHE A 196 -8.97 13.46 -32.62
CA PHE A 196 -9.10 14.55 -33.57
C PHE A 196 -9.67 14.03 -34.89
N ARG A 197 -10.76 14.64 -35.35
CA ARG A 197 -11.42 14.33 -36.62
C ARG A 197 -11.11 15.41 -37.65
N ILE A 198 -10.92 15.02 -38.91
CA ILE A 198 -10.98 15.96 -40.02
C ILE A 198 -12.44 16.09 -40.46
N ASP A 199 -13.07 17.23 -40.20
CA ASP A 199 -14.44 17.49 -40.62
C ASP A 199 -14.51 17.86 -42.10
N SER A 200 -13.51 18.58 -42.60
CA SER A 200 -13.40 19.00 -44.00
C SER A 200 -11.94 19.20 -44.41
N HIS A 201 -11.58 18.61 -45.55
CA HIS A 201 -10.30 18.84 -46.21
C HIS A 201 -10.34 20.09 -47.10
N HIS A 202 -9.18 20.65 -47.44
CA HIS A 202 -9.10 21.77 -48.38
C HIS A 202 -9.54 21.37 -49.80
N SER A 203 -9.05 20.22 -50.26
CA SER A 203 -9.45 19.56 -51.50
C SER A 203 -9.77 18.10 -51.21
N PRO A 204 -11.02 17.79 -50.82
CA PRO A 204 -11.39 16.46 -50.36
C PRO A 204 -11.27 15.41 -51.47
N GLY A 205 -10.90 14.19 -51.06
CA GLY A 205 -10.96 13.01 -51.90
C GLY A 205 -12.37 12.41 -51.95
N ASN A 206 -12.45 11.20 -52.48
CA ASN A 206 -13.62 10.34 -52.38
C ASN A 206 -13.28 9.15 -51.48
N PRO A 207 -13.95 9.01 -50.31
CA PRO A 207 -13.77 7.90 -49.41
C PRO A 207 -13.67 6.57 -50.16
N CYS A 208 -12.57 5.87 -49.94
CA CYS A 208 -12.34 4.52 -50.46
C CYS A 208 -12.18 4.38 -51.97
N LEU A 209 -12.21 5.47 -52.75
CA LEU A 209 -12.06 5.45 -54.21
C LEU A 209 -10.89 6.30 -54.69
N GLU A 210 -10.78 7.52 -54.19
CA GLU A 210 -9.78 8.51 -54.61
C GLU A 210 -9.25 9.21 -53.37
N PRO A 211 -7.95 9.08 -53.03
CA PRO A 211 -7.42 9.75 -51.85
C PRO A 211 -7.48 11.27 -51.99
N PRO A 212 -7.54 11.99 -50.85
CA PRO A 212 -7.36 13.44 -50.85
C PRO A 212 -5.98 13.78 -51.42
N ALA A 213 -5.91 14.86 -52.19
CA ALA A 213 -4.66 15.25 -52.84
C ALA A 213 -3.59 15.61 -51.80
N GLU A 214 -2.50 14.83 -51.75
CA GLU A 214 -1.44 14.98 -50.75
C GLU A 214 -0.80 16.38 -50.79
N SER A 215 -0.64 16.93 -52.00
CA SER A 215 -0.04 18.25 -52.25
C SER A 215 -1.01 19.43 -52.05
N GLN A 216 -2.22 19.19 -51.55
CA GLN A 216 -3.25 20.21 -51.36
C GLN A 216 -3.97 20.11 -50.01
N ASN A 217 -3.55 19.19 -49.12
CA ASN A 217 -4.18 18.96 -47.83
C ASN A 217 -3.13 18.80 -46.72
N ALA A 218 -3.58 18.93 -45.48
CA ALA A 218 -2.81 18.64 -44.28
C ALA A 218 -3.36 17.39 -43.59
N PHE A 219 -2.47 16.58 -43.02
CA PHE A 219 -2.81 15.27 -42.46
C PHE A 219 -2.18 15.06 -41.09
N PRO A 220 -2.80 14.25 -40.22
CA PRO A 220 -2.17 13.84 -38.97
C PRO A 220 -0.92 13.01 -39.25
N THR A 221 -0.02 12.96 -38.27
CA THR A 221 1.27 12.28 -38.38
C THR A 221 1.40 11.17 -37.35
N THR A 222 2.19 10.16 -37.70
CA THR A 222 2.73 9.18 -36.75
C THR A 222 4.24 9.35 -36.63
N ASP A 223 4.80 8.87 -35.52
CA ASP A 223 6.26 8.75 -35.41
C ASP A 223 6.85 7.73 -36.39
N ILE A 224 8.18 7.63 -36.35
CA ILE A 224 8.99 6.73 -37.20
C ILE A 224 9.69 5.63 -36.39
N SER A 225 9.55 5.64 -35.06
CA SER A 225 10.18 4.71 -34.12
C SER A 225 9.51 3.33 -34.14
N GLY A 226 8.29 3.25 -34.67
CA GLY A 226 7.53 2.01 -34.82
C GLY A 226 6.30 2.00 -33.93
N LEU A 227 5.34 1.11 -34.20
CA LEU A 227 4.09 1.05 -33.46
C LEU A 227 4.28 0.36 -32.10
N ALA A 228 4.42 1.15 -31.04
CA ALA A 228 4.61 0.68 -29.66
C ALA A 228 3.27 0.34 -28.97
N SER A 229 2.20 1.08 -29.24
CA SER A 229 0.90 0.94 -28.57
C SER A 229 -0.24 0.60 -29.54
N PRO A 230 -0.22 -0.57 -30.20
CA PRO A 230 -1.24 -0.94 -31.20
C PRO A 230 -2.67 -1.05 -30.63
N ALA A 231 -2.82 -1.33 -29.34
CA ALA A 231 -4.12 -1.36 -28.65
C ALA A 231 -4.61 0.01 -28.17
N GLY A 232 -3.68 0.97 -28.00
CA GLY A 232 -3.96 2.31 -27.49
C GLY A 232 -4.18 3.35 -28.58
N ASN A 233 -3.73 3.07 -29.81
CA ASN A 233 -4.01 3.91 -30.98
C ASN A 233 -5.26 3.44 -31.70
N TRP A 234 -6.11 4.40 -32.02
CA TRP A 234 -7.41 4.21 -32.63
C TRP A 234 -7.51 5.01 -33.92
N ILE A 235 -8.35 4.50 -34.81
CA ILE A 235 -8.85 5.24 -35.96
C ILE A 235 -10.34 4.98 -36.16
N GLU A 236 -11.08 6.03 -36.43
CA GLU A 236 -12.44 5.95 -36.97
C GLU A 236 -12.37 5.97 -38.48
N LEU A 237 -12.75 4.88 -39.12
CA LEU A 237 -12.80 4.78 -40.56
C LEU A 237 -14.18 5.16 -41.07
N VAL A 238 -14.20 5.95 -42.15
CA VAL A 238 -15.45 6.27 -42.87
C VAL A 238 -16.01 5.04 -43.57
N ASP A 239 -17.33 4.93 -43.61
CA ASP A 239 -18.04 3.86 -44.32
C ASP A 239 -18.20 4.19 -45.81
N GLY A 240 -18.23 3.16 -46.66
CA GLY A 240 -18.35 3.34 -48.10
C GLY A 240 -18.24 2.03 -48.90
N ALA A 241 -18.81 2.06 -50.10
CA ALA A 241 -18.62 0.96 -51.05
C ALA A 241 -17.11 0.86 -51.36
N PHE A 242 -16.56 -0.34 -51.23
CA PHE A 242 -15.15 -0.67 -51.48
C PHE A 242 -14.14 -0.26 -50.39
N CYS A 243 -14.56 0.18 -49.20
CA CYS A 243 -13.65 0.36 -48.06
C CYS A 243 -13.22 -1.01 -47.51
N ILE A 244 -11.93 -1.36 -47.62
CA ILE A 244 -11.42 -2.68 -47.17
C ILE A 244 -10.85 -2.69 -45.75
N CYS A 245 -10.81 -1.52 -45.09
CA CYS A 245 -10.08 -1.35 -43.82
C CYS A 245 -10.95 -1.38 -42.58
N GLY A 246 -12.27 -1.35 -42.77
CA GLY A 246 -13.26 -1.21 -41.71
C GLY A 246 -14.23 -0.09 -42.03
N ASN A 247 -15.19 0.13 -41.14
CA ASN A 247 -16.26 1.10 -41.32
C ASN A 247 -16.72 1.76 -40.00
N THR A 248 -15.86 1.76 -38.97
CA THR A 248 -16.09 2.35 -37.65
C THR A 248 -14.75 2.57 -36.95
N TRP A 249 -14.78 2.94 -35.66
CA TRP A 249 -13.65 2.83 -34.74
C TRP A 249 -13.00 1.44 -34.76
N SER A 250 -11.67 1.43 -34.82
CA SER A 250 -10.83 0.23 -34.70
C SER A 250 -9.49 0.60 -34.07
N THR A 251 -8.93 -0.29 -33.24
CA THR A 251 -7.54 -0.16 -32.78
C THR A 251 -6.58 -0.54 -33.89
N PHE A 252 -5.36 -0.01 -33.86
CA PHE A 252 -4.32 -0.41 -34.80
C PHE A 252 -4.01 -1.92 -34.74
N GLN A 253 -4.20 -2.56 -33.59
CA GLN A 253 -4.11 -4.00 -33.40
C GLN A 253 -5.19 -4.78 -34.16
N ALA A 254 -6.41 -4.24 -34.23
CA ALA A 254 -7.55 -4.89 -34.90
C ALA A 254 -7.63 -4.56 -36.40
N LEU A 255 -6.95 -3.50 -36.85
CA LEU A 255 -6.88 -3.16 -38.26
C LEU A 255 -6.15 -4.24 -39.07
N PRO A 256 -6.60 -4.51 -40.31
CA PRO A 256 -5.83 -5.32 -41.24
C PRO A 256 -4.45 -4.68 -41.44
N GLY A 257 -3.35 -5.43 -41.35
CA GLY A 257 -1.99 -4.88 -41.40
C GLY A 257 -1.63 -4.12 -42.69
N ILE A 258 -2.46 -4.25 -43.71
CA ILE A 258 -2.47 -3.46 -44.93
C ILE A 258 -2.74 -1.99 -44.50
N CYS A 259 -3.76 -1.73 -43.68
CA CYS A 259 -4.27 -0.43 -43.24
C CYS A 259 -3.67 0.13 -41.94
N THR A 260 -2.84 -0.64 -41.25
CA THR A 260 -2.28 -0.24 -39.95
C THR A 260 -1.11 0.73 -40.13
N PRO A 261 -1.16 1.92 -39.50
CA PRO A 261 -0.02 2.81 -39.46
C PRO A 261 1.22 2.17 -38.82
N SER A 262 2.41 2.53 -39.29
CA SER A 262 3.65 1.92 -38.80
C SER A 262 4.17 2.48 -37.49
N GLY A 263 3.66 3.62 -37.03
CA GLY A 263 4.05 4.31 -35.80
C GLY A 263 2.84 4.69 -34.98
N ASP A 264 3.06 5.21 -33.78
CA ASP A 264 2.01 5.74 -32.91
C ASP A 264 1.59 7.14 -33.36
N TRP A 265 0.34 7.54 -33.12
CA TRP A 265 -0.11 8.90 -33.39
C TRP A 265 0.77 9.89 -32.63
N VAL A 266 1.22 10.95 -33.31
CA VAL A 266 1.89 12.08 -32.65
C VAL A 266 0.82 12.94 -31.98
N MET A 267 0.32 12.40 -30.87
CA MET A 267 -0.79 12.91 -30.09
C MET A 267 -0.51 12.71 -28.60
N ASN A 268 -0.87 13.70 -27.79
CA ASN A 268 -0.86 13.59 -26.34
C ASN A 268 -2.16 14.16 -25.75
N ALA A 269 -2.44 13.77 -24.51
CA ALA A 269 -3.46 14.36 -23.67
C ALA A 269 -2.87 14.72 -22.31
N THR A 270 -3.35 15.81 -21.73
CA THR A 270 -3.04 16.18 -20.35
C THR A 270 -4.32 16.16 -19.54
N VAL A 271 -4.29 15.44 -18.41
CA VAL A 271 -5.42 15.33 -17.48
C VAL A 271 -4.93 15.50 -16.06
N THR A 272 -5.79 16.03 -15.20
CA THR A 272 -5.54 16.10 -13.75
C THR A 272 -6.45 15.10 -13.05
N PRO A 273 -5.89 14.08 -12.38
CA PRO A 273 -6.66 13.16 -11.55
C PRO A 273 -7.39 13.88 -10.41
N PHE A 274 -8.57 13.40 -10.02
CA PHE A 274 -9.23 13.89 -8.81
C PHE A 274 -8.60 13.31 -7.53
N ASN A 275 -8.07 12.09 -7.63
CA ASN A 275 -7.29 11.47 -6.57
C ASN A 275 -6.13 10.68 -7.19
N CYS A 276 -4.91 11.13 -6.95
CA CYS A 276 -3.66 10.58 -7.47
C CYS A 276 -3.24 9.30 -6.76
N GLY A 277 -4.13 8.71 -5.94
CA GLY A 277 -3.78 7.76 -4.91
C GLY A 277 -3.15 8.47 -3.72
N GLU A 278 -3.21 7.86 -2.54
CA GLU A 278 -2.22 8.19 -1.53
C GLU A 278 -0.89 7.68 -2.07
N SER A 279 0.01 8.58 -2.45
CA SER A 279 1.35 8.21 -2.87
C SER A 279 2.07 7.59 -1.67
N GLU A 280 2.53 6.35 -1.84
CA GLU A 280 3.41 5.71 -0.87
C GLU A 280 4.79 6.38 -0.92
N GLY A 281 5.45 6.38 0.23
CA GLY A 281 6.81 6.85 0.38
C GLY A 281 7.49 6.11 1.54
N ALA A 282 8.80 6.27 1.65
CA ALA A 282 9.57 5.70 2.73
C ALA A 282 9.13 6.30 4.07
N CYS A 283 8.78 5.43 5.01
CA CYS A 283 8.48 5.75 6.38
C CYS A 283 9.57 5.19 7.29
N CYS A 284 10.32 6.06 7.95
CA CYS A 284 11.31 5.67 8.94
C CYS A 284 10.64 5.48 10.29
N LYS A 285 10.63 4.25 10.79
CA LYS A 285 10.11 3.95 12.12
C LYS A 285 11.14 4.24 13.20
N LEU A 286 10.68 4.33 14.45
CA LEU A 286 11.52 4.59 15.61
C LEU A 286 12.55 3.48 15.88
N ASP A 287 12.26 2.25 15.44
CA ASP A 287 13.16 1.10 15.55
C ASP A 287 14.27 1.08 14.48
N GLY A 288 14.36 2.12 13.65
CA GLY A 288 15.31 2.22 12.54
C GLY A 288 14.89 1.45 11.30
N THR A 289 13.76 0.73 11.31
CA THR A 289 13.26 0.03 10.12
C THR A 289 12.55 1.00 9.17
N CYS A 290 12.69 0.73 7.87
CA CYS A 290 11.98 1.45 6.82
C CYS A 290 10.86 0.59 6.24
N LEU A 291 9.70 1.20 6.00
CA LEU A 291 8.59 0.61 5.24
C LEU A 291 8.06 1.64 4.24
N GLU A 292 7.66 1.19 3.05
CA GLU A 292 6.93 2.01 2.09
C GLU A 292 5.43 1.96 2.43
N THR A 293 4.85 3.12 2.72
CA THR A 293 3.46 3.27 3.19
C THR A 293 2.98 4.71 2.95
N THR A 294 1.73 5.03 3.25
CA THR A 294 1.20 6.39 3.08
C THR A 294 1.58 7.29 4.26
N GLU A 295 1.61 8.61 4.10
CA GLU A 295 1.94 9.55 5.19
C GLU A 295 1.05 9.32 6.42
N LEU A 296 -0.26 9.14 6.22
CA LEU A 296 -1.22 8.88 7.28
C LEU A 296 -0.92 7.57 8.04
N GLN A 297 -0.55 6.52 7.31
CA GLN A 297 -0.17 5.24 7.91
C GLN A 297 1.19 5.33 8.61
N CYS A 298 2.11 6.14 8.09
CA CYS A 298 3.40 6.41 8.73
C CYS A 298 3.22 7.11 10.08
N ASP A 299 2.37 8.14 10.13
CA ASP A 299 2.03 8.84 11.37
C ASP A 299 1.34 7.92 12.39
N ALA A 300 0.45 7.04 11.93
CA ALA A 300 -0.21 6.04 12.79
C ALA A 300 0.79 5.04 13.40
N LEU A 301 1.93 4.80 12.74
CA LEU A 301 3.04 3.99 13.24
C LEU A 301 4.05 4.81 14.06
N SER A 302 3.77 6.09 14.34
CA SER A 302 4.72 7.03 14.97
C SER A 302 6.07 7.11 14.22
N GLY A 303 6.05 6.89 12.90
CA GLY A 303 7.20 7.02 12.03
C GLY A 303 7.34 8.43 11.48
N VAL A 304 8.47 8.69 10.81
CA VAL A 304 8.74 9.95 10.09
C VAL A 304 8.71 9.68 8.59
N PHE A 305 7.72 10.27 7.92
CA PHE A 305 7.55 10.16 6.47
C PHE A 305 8.61 10.99 5.75
N GLN A 306 9.28 10.38 4.76
CA GLN A 306 10.42 11.00 4.05
C GLN A 306 10.01 11.73 2.77
N GLY A 307 8.72 11.70 2.44
CA GLY A 307 8.15 12.32 1.25
C GLY A 307 7.63 11.29 0.27
N GLU A 308 6.70 11.73 -0.57
CA GLU A 308 6.05 10.89 -1.57
C GLU A 308 7.07 10.35 -2.60
N LEU A 309 6.86 9.11 -3.07
CA LEU A 309 7.71 8.44 -4.08
C LEU A 309 9.17 8.23 -3.65
N THR A 310 9.50 8.45 -2.38
CA THR A 310 10.79 8.03 -1.82
C THR A 310 10.76 6.53 -1.54
N THR A 311 11.84 5.81 -1.83
CA THR A 311 11.93 4.36 -1.57
C THR A 311 12.77 4.10 -0.33
N CYS A 312 12.52 2.98 0.34
CA CYS A 312 13.36 2.58 1.48
C CYS A 312 14.80 2.23 1.09
N ALA A 313 15.10 2.08 -0.21
CA ALA A 313 16.45 1.86 -0.70
C ALA A 313 17.26 3.16 -0.80
N ASP A 314 16.59 4.31 -0.92
CA ASP A 314 17.20 5.63 -1.12
C ASP A 314 17.26 6.48 0.16
N VAL A 315 16.68 5.96 1.25
CA VAL A 315 16.57 6.62 2.55
C VAL A 315 17.39 5.86 3.60
N ASP A 316 18.31 6.56 4.26
CA ASP A 316 18.95 6.07 5.49
C ASP A 316 18.11 6.50 6.70
N CYS A 317 17.40 5.54 7.30
CA CYS A 317 16.70 5.79 8.55
C CYS A 317 17.71 5.91 9.71
N PRO A 318 17.49 6.84 10.66
CA PRO A 318 18.40 7.02 11.78
C PRO A 318 18.48 5.75 12.64
N ASP A 319 19.67 5.48 13.18
CA ASP A 319 19.89 4.36 14.10
C ASP A 319 18.91 4.44 15.30
N PRO A 320 18.34 3.30 15.73
CA PRO A 320 17.42 3.29 16.86
C PRO A 320 18.12 3.79 18.13
N GLN A 321 17.49 4.77 18.78
CA GLN A 321 17.93 5.30 20.07
C GLN A 321 17.04 4.78 21.19
N GLY A 322 17.59 4.77 22.40
CA GLY A 322 16.85 4.34 23.58
C GLY A 322 17.65 4.57 24.87
N ALA A 323 17.06 4.12 25.97
CA ALA A 323 17.67 4.13 27.29
C ALA A 323 18.65 2.96 27.44
N CYS A 324 19.72 3.17 28.18
CA CYS A 324 20.70 2.14 28.51
C CYS A 324 20.87 2.03 30.02
N CYS A 325 20.50 0.89 30.59
CA CYS A 325 20.76 0.57 31.99
C CYS A 325 22.18 0.00 32.12
N VAL A 326 23.09 0.70 32.79
CA VAL A 326 24.50 0.32 32.91
C VAL A 326 24.79 -0.25 34.31
N PRO A 327 24.92 -1.60 34.48
CA PRO A 327 25.05 -2.22 35.79
C PRO A 327 26.30 -1.79 36.55
N SER A 328 27.41 -1.53 35.84
CA SER A 328 28.67 -1.15 36.47
C SER A 328 28.63 0.21 37.18
N THR A 329 27.69 1.07 36.81
CA THR A 329 27.55 2.42 37.39
C THR A 329 26.21 2.63 38.09
N GLY A 330 25.26 1.70 37.96
CA GLY A 330 23.88 1.86 38.44
C GLY A 330 23.14 3.01 37.75
N ALA A 331 23.59 3.43 36.56
CA ALA A 331 23.07 4.61 35.89
C ALA A 331 22.22 4.23 34.67
N CYS A 332 21.18 5.03 34.41
CA CYS A 332 20.49 5.04 33.13
C CYS A 332 21.04 6.17 32.25
N VAL A 333 21.33 5.87 30.98
CA VAL A 333 21.79 6.84 29.98
C VAL A 333 20.81 6.91 28.81
N ASP A 334 20.31 8.11 28.51
CA ASP A 334 19.38 8.38 27.41
C ASP A 334 20.07 8.56 26.05
N GLY A 335 19.31 8.31 24.98
CA GLY A 335 19.66 8.73 23.62
C GLY A 335 20.90 8.04 23.04
N VAL A 336 21.16 6.80 23.46
CA VAL A 336 22.29 6.01 22.97
C VAL A 336 21.81 4.94 21.98
N THR A 337 22.72 4.47 21.13
CA THR A 337 22.47 3.31 20.26
C THR A 337 22.74 2.00 21.00
N GLU A 338 22.22 0.88 20.49
CA GLU A 338 22.50 -0.46 21.05
C GLU A 338 24.01 -0.75 21.12
N LEU A 339 24.76 -0.36 20.08
CA LEU A 339 26.22 -0.52 20.05
C LEU A 339 26.92 0.27 21.17
N GLN A 340 26.47 1.49 21.43
CA GLN A 340 27.01 2.31 22.52
C GLN A 340 26.64 1.71 23.88
N CYS A 341 25.41 1.22 24.05
CA CYS A 341 24.97 0.62 25.31
C CYS A 341 25.74 -0.67 25.64
N THR A 342 25.88 -1.55 24.65
CA THR A 342 26.63 -2.80 24.79
C THR A 342 28.13 -2.56 25.03
N ALA A 343 28.70 -1.47 24.52
CA ALA A 343 30.09 -1.07 24.83
C ALA A 343 30.31 -0.75 26.32
N PHE A 344 29.27 -0.31 27.03
CA PHE A 344 29.28 -0.14 28.49
C PHE A 344 28.78 -1.38 29.24
N ASN A 345 28.58 -2.49 28.54
CA ASN A 345 28.04 -3.74 29.09
C ASN A 345 26.66 -3.52 29.76
N GLY A 346 25.89 -2.57 29.23
CA GLY A 346 24.54 -2.24 29.68
C GLY A 346 23.45 -2.94 28.87
N THR A 347 22.22 -2.87 29.38
CA THR A 347 21.01 -3.39 28.74
C THR A 347 20.31 -2.27 27.98
N PHE A 348 20.18 -2.43 26.67
CA PHE A 348 19.54 -1.44 25.79
C PHE A 348 18.03 -1.63 25.74
N LEU A 349 17.27 -0.54 25.89
CA LEU A 349 15.82 -0.51 25.85
C LEU A 349 15.36 0.44 24.75
N ILE A 350 15.12 -0.15 23.58
CA ILE A 350 14.75 0.58 22.37
C ILE A 350 13.48 1.42 22.58
N GLY A 351 13.50 2.67 22.10
CA GLY A 351 12.34 3.57 22.14
C GLY A 351 11.93 4.08 23.54
N ASN A 352 12.65 3.70 24.60
CA ASN A 352 12.40 4.17 25.96
C ASN A 352 13.34 5.32 26.33
N THR A 353 12.93 6.16 27.29
CA THR A 353 13.82 7.10 27.98
C THR A 353 14.07 6.67 29.41
N CYS A 354 15.12 7.19 30.04
CA CYS A 354 15.43 7.00 31.45
C CYS A 354 14.38 7.61 32.39
N ALA A 355 13.45 8.42 31.87
CA ALA A 355 12.29 8.86 32.63
C ALA A 355 11.16 7.82 32.64
N ASP A 356 11.10 6.96 31.62
CA ASP A 356 10.04 5.96 31.44
C ASP A 356 10.42 4.59 32.04
N VAL A 357 11.71 4.39 32.33
CA VAL A 357 12.24 3.12 32.82
C VAL A 357 12.97 3.32 34.13
N VAL A 358 12.64 2.47 35.11
CA VAL A 358 13.46 2.28 36.31
C VAL A 358 14.56 1.27 36.02
N CYS A 359 15.78 1.75 35.84
CA CYS A 359 16.95 0.89 35.80
C CYS A 359 17.35 0.51 37.23
N PHE A 360 17.50 -0.79 37.51
CA PHE A 360 17.91 -1.32 38.82
C PHE A 360 16.89 -1.01 39.93
N PRO A 361 15.68 -1.57 39.87
CA PRO A 361 14.66 -1.32 40.88
C PRO A 361 15.09 -1.85 42.26
N GLU A 362 14.87 -1.06 43.30
CA GLU A 362 15.11 -1.42 44.70
C GLU A 362 13.83 -1.16 45.50
N GLY A 363 13.46 -2.08 46.38
CA GLY A 363 12.22 -1.97 47.12
C GLY A 363 12.06 -3.02 48.21
N ALA A 364 10.87 -3.04 48.80
CA ALA A 364 10.50 -4.00 49.83
C ALA A 364 10.27 -5.40 49.25
N CYS A 365 10.68 -6.41 49.99
CA CYS A 365 10.48 -7.81 49.66
C CYS A 365 9.76 -8.51 50.80
N CYS A 366 8.63 -9.15 50.51
CA CYS A 366 7.89 -9.93 51.48
C CYS A 366 8.32 -11.39 51.41
N THR A 367 8.91 -11.89 52.50
CA THR A 367 9.28 -13.31 52.62
C THR A 367 8.07 -14.15 53.00
N LEU A 368 8.15 -15.47 52.74
CA LEU A 368 7.09 -16.43 53.12
C LEU A 368 6.85 -16.52 54.63
N GLU A 369 7.82 -16.11 55.45
CA GLU A 369 7.70 -16.07 56.92
C GLU A 369 6.99 -14.79 57.41
N GLY A 370 6.49 -13.94 56.51
CA GLY A 370 5.86 -12.67 56.85
C GLY A 370 6.84 -11.54 57.19
N ASN A 371 8.14 -11.77 57.07
CA ASN A 371 9.16 -10.73 57.27
C ASN A 371 9.28 -9.84 56.02
N CYS A 372 9.39 -8.53 56.22
CA CYS A 372 9.69 -7.57 55.16
C CYS A 372 11.19 -7.23 55.15
N VAL A 373 11.85 -7.42 54.00
CA VAL A 373 13.25 -7.05 53.77
C VAL A 373 13.30 -5.77 52.92
N PRO A 374 13.86 -4.66 53.43
CA PRO A 374 13.92 -3.39 52.70
C PRO A 374 15.09 -3.35 51.70
N ASP A 375 14.98 -2.44 50.72
CA ASP A 375 16.05 -2.04 49.80
C ASP A 375 16.74 -3.21 49.08
N VAL A 376 15.96 -4.16 48.55
CA VAL A 376 16.48 -5.30 47.78
C VAL A 376 16.06 -5.24 46.32
N SER A 377 16.90 -5.77 45.43
CA SER A 377 16.54 -5.99 44.02
C SER A 377 15.54 -7.15 43.86
N PRO A 378 14.75 -7.20 42.77
CA PRO A 378 13.86 -8.33 42.47
C PRO A 378 14.56 -9.69 42.49
N GLU A 379 15.78 -9.78 41.94
CA GLU A 379 16.55 -11.02 41.90
C GLU A 379 17.00 -11.46 43.29
N ALA A 380 17.42 -10.51 44.14
CA ALA A 380 17.76 -10.80 45.52
C ALA A 380 16.52 -11.19 46.34
N CYS A 381 15.37 -10.56 46.10
CA CYS A 381 14.12 -10.92 46.75
C CYS A 381 13.68 -12.36 46.42
N ALA A 382 13.74 -12.73 45.13
CA ALA A 382 13.44 -14.09 44.70
C ALA A 382 14.42 -15.12 45.29
N ALA A 383 15.68 -14.74 45.56
CA ALA A 383 16.65 -15.62 46.21
C ALA A 383 16.36 -15.90 47.70
N PHE A 384 15.48 -15.10 48.32
CA PHE A 384 14.92 -15.34 49.66
C PHE A 384 13.54 -16.03 49.61
N ASP A 385 13.17 -16.59 48.45
CA ASP A 385 11.82 -17.12 48.18
C ASP A 385 10.72 -16.08 48.49
N GLY A 386 11.03 -14.79 48.37
CA GLY A 386 10.13 -13.68 48.67
C GLY A 386 9.51 -13.04 47.43
N GLU A 387 8.44 -12.27 47.65
CA GLU A 387 7.71 -11.52 46.64
C GLU A 387 8.09 -10.03 46.68
N PHE A 388 8.60 -9.52 45.55
CA PHE A 388 9.04 -8.14 45.40
C PHE A 388 7.84 -7.20 45.22
N GLN A 389 7.77 -6.15 46.05
CA GLN A 389 6.60 -5.28 46.15
C GLN A 389 6.62 -4.09 45.18
N GLY A 390 7.69 -3.96 44.39
CA GLY A 390 7.87 -2.90 43.41
C GLY A 390 8.93 -1.88 43.81
N ASP A 391 9.42 -1.14 42.81
CA ASP A 391 10.45 -0.13 43.00
C ASP A 391 10.01 1.01 43.93
N GLY A 392 10.91 1.46 44.80
CA GLY A 392 10.68 2.56 45.75
C GLY A 392 9.71 2.23 46.88
N THR A 393 9.26 0.98 47.02
CA THR A 393 8.44 0.53 48.15
C THR A 393 9.30 0.35 49.41
N SER A 394 8.73 0.65 50.58
CA SER A 394 9.41 0.54 51.88
C SER A 394 8.63 -0.36 52.83
N CYS A 395 9.35 -1.14 53.63
CA CYS A 395 8.81 -1.97 54.72
C CYS A 395 8.14 -1.16 55.85
N ASP A 396 8.26 0.18 55.85
CA ASP A 396 7.52 1.03 56.77
C ASP A 396 6.02 1.14 56.42
N ILE A 397 5.65 0.80 55.18
CA ILE A 397 4.30 0.95 54.63
C ILE A 397 3.76 -0.38 54.13
N ILE A 398 4.63 -1.22 53.56
CA ILE A 398 4.27 -2.55 53.10
C ILE A 398 4.09 -3.47 54.32
N GLU A 399 2.87 -3.96 54.49
CA GLU A 399 2.55 -5.02 55.44
C GLU A 399 2.65 -6.37 54.71
N CYS A 400 3.65 -7.16 55.07
CA CYS A 400 3.76 -8.51 54.56
C CYS A 400 2.79 -9.42 55.30
N PRO A 401 1.97 -10.22 54.59
CA PRO A 401 1.02 -11.11 55.23
C PRO A 401 1.76 -12.13 56.10
N ALA A 402 1.20 -12.40 57.28
CA ALA A 402 1.70 -13.47 58.13
C ALA A 402 1.55 -14.83 57.40
N PRO A 403 2.42 -15.80 57.67
CA PRO A 403 2.32 -17.11 57.04
C PRO A 403 1.00 -17.79 57.39
N GLU A 404 0.28 -18.26 56.37
CA GLU A 404 -0.91 -19.08 56.54
C GLU A 404 -0.51 -20.52 56.87
N GLY A 405 -1.35 -21.17 57.66
CA GLY A 405 -1.28 -22.59 58.01
C GLY A 405 -2.69 -23.17 58.04
N TRP A 406 -2.83 -24.49 58.10
CA TRP A 406 -4.13 -25.06 58.41
C TRP A 406 -4.57 -24.66 59.82
N CYS A 407 -5.87 -24.47 59.99
CA CYS A 407 -6.52 -24.06 61.22
C CYS A 407 -7.79 -24.88 61.43
N CYS A 408 -7.93 -25.46 62.62
CA CYS A 408 -9.01 -26.35 62.99
C CYS A 408 -9.74 -25.80 64.22
N PRO A 409 -10.82 -25.00 64.03
CA PRO A 409 -11.67 -24.57 65.13
C PRO A 409 -12.31 -25.76 65.86
N ASP A 410 -12.66 -26.79 65.09
CA ASP A 410 -13.26 -28.05 65.52
C ASP A 410 -12.59 -29.23 64.77
N THR A 411 -12.85 -30.47 65.17
CA THR A 411 -12.17 -31.69 64.70
C THR A 411 -12.55 -32.19 63.29
N ALA A 412 -13.11 -31.33 62.43
CA ALA A 412 -13.67 -31.75 61.14
C ALA A 412 -13.65 -30.67 60.05
N ASP A 413 -13.45 -29.41 60.42
CA ASP A 413 -13.44 -28.29 59.47
C ASP A 413 -12.05 -27.65 59.44
N CYS A 414 -11.38 -27.74 58.29
CA CYS A 414 -10.07 -27.15 58.04
C CYS A 414 -10.21 -25.84 57.27
N PHE A 415 -9.56 -24.79 57.78
CA PHE A 415 -9.45 -23.48 57.14
C PHE A 415 -7.98 -23.06 57.05
N GLU A 416 -7.59 -22.30 56.03
CA GLU A 416 -6.24 -21.73 55.97
C GLU A 416 -6.30 -20.31 56.56
N PHE A 417 -5.63 -20.12 57.70
CA PHE A 417 -5.54 -18.84 58.42
C PHE A 417 -4.14 -18.64 58.98
N ASP A 418 -3.79 -17.37 59.22
CA ASP A 418 -2.64 -17.04 60.05
C ASP A 418 -2.86 -17.50 61.51
N GLU A 419 -1.76 -17.65 62.25
CA GLU A 419 -1.77 -18.14 63.63
C GLU A 419 -2.68 -17.29 64.54
N GLU A 420 -2.65 -15.96 64.42
CA GLU A 420 -3.43 -15.06 65.27
C GLU A 420 -4.93 -15.23 65.03
N THR A 421 -5.34 -15.27 63.77
CA THR A 421 -6.72 -15.51 63.36
C THR A 421 -7.19 -16.91 63.80
N CYS A 422 -6.34 -17.93 63.66
CA CYS A 422 -6.69 -19.28 64.06
C CYS A 422 -6.94 -19.41 65.57
N LEU A 423 -6.03 -18.87 66.37
CA LEU A 423 -6.12 -18.86 67.83
C LEU A 423 -7.29 -17.98 68.32
N LEU A 424 -7.65 -16.91 67.59
CA LEU A 424 -8.80 -16.06 67.92
C LEU A 424 -10.13 -16.82 67.84
N PHE A 425 -10.26 -17.76 66.90
CA PHE A 425 -11.41 -18.66 66.81
C PHE A 425 -11.32 -19.88 67.73
N GLY A 426 -10.25 -19.99 68.53
CA GLY A 426 -10.02 -21.09 69.46
C GLY A 426 -9.59 -22.39 68.80
N GLY A 427 -9.09 -22.33 67.56
CA GLY A 427 -8.67 -23.48 66.79
C GLY A 427 -7.22 -23.92 67.04
N LEU A 428 -6.92 -25.14 66.63
CA LEU A 428 -5.56 -25.68 66.55
C LEU A 428 -4.91 -25.22 65.24
N TRP A 429 -3.69 -24.70 65.32
CA TRP A 429 -2.95 -24.19 64.16
C TRP A 429 -1.80 -25.12 63.80
N GLY A 430 -1.65 -25.42 62.50
CA GLY A 430 -0.75 -26.45 61.97
C GLY A 430 0.69 -26.02 61.70
N GLY A 431 1.09 -24.81 62.08
CA GLY A 431 2.39 -24.27 61.70
C GLY A 431 2.39 -23.59 60.32
N PRO A 432 3.41 -22.77 60.03
CA PRO A 432 3.49 -21.99 58.80
C PRO A 432 3.75 -22.91 57.58
N GLY A 433 2.99 -22.71 56.50
CA GLY A 433 3.12 -23.49 55.25
C GLY A 433 2.40 -24.83 55.25
N SER A 434 1.79 -25.22 56.38
CA SER A 434 0.83 -26.32 56.44
C SER A 434 -0.46 -25.94 55.70
N ASN A 435 -1.17 -26.89 55.10
CA ASN A 435 -2.38 -26.59 54.30
C ASN A 435 -3.46 -27.65 54.48
N CYS A 436 -4.69 -27.30 54.12
CA CYS A 436 -5.85 -28.17 54.31
C CYS A 436 -5.96 -29.31 53.28
N SER A 437 -4.98 -29.44 52.38
CA SER A 437 -4.88 -30.59 51.48
C SER A 437 -4.17 -31.77 52.13
N ASP A 438 -3.54 -31.56 53.29
CA ASP A 438 -3.07 -32.65 54.13
C ASP A 438 -4.27 -33.46 54.65
N VAL A 439 -4.22 -34.77 54.44
CA VAL A 439 -5.32 -35.70 54.77
C VAL A 439 -5.53 -35.82 56.27
N ASP A 440 -4.53 -35.44 57.07
CA ASP A 440 -4.60 -35.48 58.53
C ASP A 440 -4.83 -34.09 59.14
N ALA A 441 -4.97 -33.05 58.32
CA ALA A 441 -5.33 -31.74 58.82
C ALA A 441 -6.66 -31.84 59.62
N CYS A 442 -6.63 -31.40 60.87
CA CYS A 442 -7.76 -31.43 61.80
C CYS A 442 -8.20 -32.79 62.34
N ASP A 443 -7.37 -33.86 62.26
CA ASP A 443 -7.70 -35.14 62.89
C ASP A 443 -7.44 -35.10 64.42
N PRO A 444 -8.47 -35.25 65.28
CA PRO A 444 -8.30 -35.30 66.73
C PRO A 444 -7.86 -36.67 67.26
N SER A 445 -7.87 -37.70 66.39
CA SER A 445 -7.50 -39.07 66.72
C SER A 445 -5.99 -39.24 66.82
N ASP A 446 -5.24 -38.34 66.19
CA ASP A 446 -3.80 -38.41 66.10
C ASP A 446 -3.19 -37.00 66.06
N PRO A 447 -2.73 -36.45 67.20
CA PRO A 447 -2.16 -35.11 67.23
C PRO A 447 -0.86 -34.99 66.43
N CYS A 448 -0.28 -36.10 65.97
CA CYS A 448 0.89 -36.15 65.10
C CYS A 448 0.96 -37.52 64.40
N PRO A 449 0.49 -37.64 63.14
CA PRO A 449 0.49 -38.90 62.38
C PRO A 449 1.86 -39.57 62.20
N GLY A 450 2.95 -38.86 62.51
CA GLY A 450 4.31 -39.37 62.51
C GLY A 450 4.89 -39.69 63.89
N ASP A 451 4.18 -39.42 65.00
CA ASP A 451 4.62 -39.65 66.39
C ASP A 451 4.09 -41.02 66.85
N LEU A 452 4.84 -42.07 66.51
CA LEU A 452 4.42 -43.45 66.69
C LEU A 452 4.67 -43.94 68.12
N ASP A 453 5.59 -43.31 68.84
CA ASP A 453 5.90 -43.66 70.23
C ASP A 453 5.14 -42.81 71.27
N GLY A 454 4.46 -41.75 70.81
CA GLY A 454 3.53 -40.91 71.56
C GLY A 454 4.21 -39.94 72.52
N ASP A 455 5.44 -39.52 72.22
CA ASP A 455 6.22 -38.62 73.08
C ASP A 455 6.02 -37.12 72.79
N GLY A 456 5.29 -36.80 71.72
CA GLY A 456 4.97 -35.45 71.29
C GLY A 456 6.01 -34.82 70.36
N VAL A 457 6.89 -35.60 69.73
CA VAL A 457 7.83 -35.13 68.69
C VAL A 457 7.93 -36.18 67.59
N VAL A 458 7.83 -35.76 66.34
CA VAL A 458 8.13 -36.61 65.18
C VAL A 458 9.61 -36.52 64.84
N ASP A 459 10.40 -37.55 65.14
CA ASP A 459 11.82 -37.58 64.84
C ASP A 459 12.35 -38.93 64.31
N VAL A 460 13.65 -39.19 64.54
CA VAL A 460 14.29 -40.40 64.04
C VAL A 460 13.78 -41.64 64.75
N ASP A 461 13.33 -41.51 66.00
CA ASP A 461 12.86 -42.63 66.79
C ASP A 461 11.55 -43.19 66.20
N ASP A 462 10.69 -42.35 65.62
CA ASP A 462 9.49 -42.78 64.88
C ASP A 462 9.81 -43.43 63.52
N VAL A 463 10.80 -42.91 62.77
CA VAL A 463 11.24 -43.59 61.53
C VAL A 463 11.79 -44.98 61.86
N LEU A 464 12.46 -45.12 63.00
CA LEU A 464 12.96 -46.41 63.45
C LEU A 464 11.82 -47.34 63.90
N GLU A 465 10.71 -46.82 64.42
CA GLU A 465 9.48 -47.57 64.69
C GLU A 465 8.93 -48.21 63.41
N VAL A 466 8.75 -47.42 62.32
CA VAL A 466 8.31 -47.92 60.99
C VAL A 466 9.27 -48.98 60.45
N LEU A 467 10.57 -48.70 60.48
CA LEU A 467 11.58 -49.63 59.98
C LEU A 467 11.66 -50.91 60.81
N SER A 468 11.26 -50.88 62.09
CA SER A 468 11.25 -52.06 62.95
C SER A 468 10.12 -53.04 62.60
N SER A 469 9.00 -52.54 62.06
CA SER A 469 7.86 -53.33 61.61
C SER A 469 7.74 -53.44 60.08
N TYR A 470 8.68 -52.89 59.31
CA TYR A 470 8.65 -52.85 57.84
C TYR A 470 8.30 -54.21 57.19
N GLY A 471 7.25 -54.20 56.36
CA GLY A 471 6.67 -55.36 55.66
C GLY A 471 5.75 -56.23 56.52
N ASN A 472 5.41 -55.82 57.75
CA ASN A 472 4.40 -56.50 58.56
C ASN A 472 3.05 -55.79 58.46
N THR A 473 1.98 -56.55 58.67
CA THR A 473 0.58 -56.06 58.68
C THR A 473 0.00 -55.92 60.08
N ASP A 474 0.83 -56.08 61.12
CA ASP A 474 0.43 -56.07 62.53
C ASP A 474 1.60 -55.49 63.35
N GLY A 475 1.68 -54.16 63.44
CA GLY A 475 2.74 -53.42 64.15
C GLY A 475 2.37 -51.95 64.39
N SER A 476 3.14 -51.24 65.20
CA SER A 476 2.96 -49.80 65.48
C SER A 476 3.50 -48.88 64.37
N GLY A 477 4.20 -49.42 63.37
CA GLY A 477 4.77 -48.65 62.28
C GLY A 477 3.87 -48.42 61.06
N ASP A 478 2.57 -48.60 61.21
CA ASP A 478 1.52 -48.27 60.22
C ASP A 478 1.06 -46.83 60.52
N ALA A 479 1.80 -45.87 59.96
CA ALA A 479 1.66 -44.44 60.21
C ALA A 479 0.55 -43.81 59.35
N ASP A 480 0.22 -44.40 58.19
CA ASP A 480 -0.89 -43.92 57.35
C ASP A 480 -2.20 -44.70 57.52
N GLY A 481 -2.19 -45.77 58.31
CA GLY A 481 -3.36 -46.52 58.76
C GLY A 481 -3.94 -47.46 57.70
N ASP A 482 -3.15 -47.81 56.67
CA ASP A 482 -3.60 -48.65 55.56
C ASP A 482 -3.52 -50.16 55.84
N GLY A 483 -2.89 -50.53 56.95
CA GLY A 483 -2.82 -51.90 57.46
C GLY A 483 -1.50 -52.62 57.16
N ASP A 484 -0.49 -51.95 56.63
CA ASP A 484 0.90 -52.41 56.60
C ASP A 484 1.91 -51.33 57.00
N SER A 485 3.16 -51.74 57.21
CA SER A 485 4.28 -50.82 57.43
C SER A 485 5.20 -50.88 56.21
N ASP A 486 5.22 -49.86 55.36
CA ASP A 486 6.04 -49.81 54.17
C ASP A 486 6.74 -48.44 53.95
N VAL A 487 7.07 -48.12 52.69
CA VAL A 487 7.76 -46.86 52.39
C VAL A 487 6.86 -45.64 52.54
N ASP A 488 5.55 -45.81 52.35
CA ASP A 488 4.59 -44.72 52.42
C ASP A 488 4.46 -44.23 53.88
N ASP A 489 4.55 -45.14 54.86
CA ASP A 489 4.67 -44.80 56.30
C ASP A 489 5.97 -44.06 56.63
N VAL A 490 7.10 -44.45 56.03
CA VAL A 490 8.37 -43.74 56.22
C VAL A 490 8.26 -42.31 55.68
N LEU A 491 7.60 -42.13 54.54
CA LEU A 491 7.35 -40.81 53.97
C LEU A 491 6.38 -39.98 54.82
N LYS A 492 5.41 -40.64 55.47
CA LYS A 492 4.48 -40.01 56.41
C LYS A 492 5.22 -39.39 57.60
N VAL A 493 6.09 -40.16 58.26
CA VAL A 493 6.92 -39.68 59.38
C VAL A 493 7.88 -38.57 58.96
N ILE A 494 8.56 -38.71 57.81
CA ILE A 494 9.50 -37.68 57.33
C ILE A 494 8.78 -36.37 56.97
N ASN A 495 7.56 -36.43 56.46
CA ASN A 495 6.78 -35.24 56.15
C ASN A 495 6.31 -34.51 57.42
N GLY A 496 6.13 -35.22 58.54
CA GLY A 496 5.73 -34.67 59.83
C GLY A 496 6.87 -34.21 60.74
N TRP A 497 8.13 -34.22 60.28
CA TRP A 497 9.32 -34.07 61.13
C TRP A 497 9.34 -32.78 61.96
N GLY A 498 9.39 -32.90 63.29
CA GLY A 498 9.41 -31.78 64.22
C GLY A 498 8.53 -31.99 65.46
N PRO A 499 8.48 -31.01 66.36
CA PRO A 499 7.65 -31.08 67.55
C PRO A 499 6.15 -31.05 67.23
N CYS A 500 5.40 -31.75 68.07
CA CYS A 500 3.98 -31.55 68.34
C CYS A 500 3.83 -30.54 69.52
#